data_AF-A0A966J1L9-F1
#
_entry.id   AF-A0A966J1L9-F1
#
_cell.length_a   1.000
_cell.length_b   1.000
_cell.length_c   1.000
_cell.angle_alpha   90.00
_cell.angle_beta   90.00
_cell.angle_gamma   90.00
#
_symmetry.space_group_name_H-M   'P 1'
#
loop_
_entity.id
_entity.type
_entity.pdbx_description
1 polymer ?
#
loop_
_entity_poly.entity_id
_entity_poly.type
_entity_poly.pdbx_seq_one_letter_code
_entity_poly.pdbx_strand_id
1 'polypeptide(L)'
;MSTIMANMKEAVTLWRGAGAEVKIYTVSVGEVGNLVFTARWDSYQDYGKSLDKMVGEQSVQALMAKITASGTAEWVRSNLARELPL
;
A
#
# COMPACT_ATOMS: atom_id res chain seq x y z
N MET A 1 19.32 4.47 -2.61
CA MET A 1 18.00 4.35 -1.95
C MET A 1 17.81 2.88 -1.61
N SER A 2 17.43 2.50 -0.39
CA SER A 2 17.29 1.06 -0.05
C SER A 2 16.20 0.41 -0.91
N THR A 3 16.32 -0.90 -1.19
CA THR A 3 15.35 -1.68 -1.96
C THR A 3 13.92 -1.52 -1.42
N ILE A 4 13.78 -1.45 -0.09
CA ILE A 4 12.50 -1.20 0.60
C ILE A 4 11.89 0.14 0.15
N MET A 5 12.68 1.23 0.18
CA MET A 5 12.19 2.57 -0.23
C MET A 5 11.87 2.64 -1.72
N ALA A 6 12.62 1.93 -2.57
CA ALA A 6 12.33 1.83 -4.01
C ALA A 6 10.99 1.14 -4.26
N ASN A 7 10.78 -0.02 -3.62
CA ASN A 7 9.52 -0.77 -3.68
C ASN A 7 8.33 0.06 -3.17
N MET A 8 8.51 0.78 -2.05
CA MET A 8 7.45 1.67 -1.55
C MET A 8 7.14 2.79 -2.53
N LYS A 9 8.14 3.39 -3.19
CA LYS A 9 7.91 4.47 -4.15
C LYS A 9 7.11 4.00 -5.36
N GLU A 10 7.37 2.78 -5.83
CA GLU A 10 6.59 2.14 -6.89
C GLU A 10 5.16 1.86 -6.44
N ALA A 11 4.98 1.32 -5.24
CA ALA A 11 3.66 1.15 -4.63
C ALA A 11 2.90 2.47 -4.54
N VAL A 12 3.52 3.54 -4.03
CA VAL A 12 2.93 4.89 -3.97
C VAL A 12 2.46 5.33 -5.36
N THR A 13 3.29 5.12 -6.38
CA THR A 13 2.98 5.54 -7.75
C THR A 13 1.76 4.79 -8.28
N LEU A 14 1.72 3.47 -8.09
CA LEU A 14 0.62 2.63 -8.52
C LEU A 14 -0.69 3.02 -7.83
N TRP A 15 -0.71 3.07 -6.50
CA TRP A 15 -1.91 3.34 -5.72
C TRP A 15 -2.44 4.77 -5.96
N ARG A 16 -1.56 5.77 -6.10
CA ARG A 16 -1.97 7.13 -6.47
C ARG A 16 -2.53 7.20 -7.89
N GLY A 17 -1.91 6.50 -8.85
CA GLY A 17 -2.42 6.40 -10.22
C GLY A 17 -3.80 5.73 -10.30
N ALA A 18 -4.08 4.80 -9.39
CA ALA A 18 -5.39 4.15 -9.28
C ALA A 18 -6.46 5.03 -8.60
N GLY A 19 -6.08 6.13 -7.94
CA GLY A 19 -6.98 7.09 -7.30
C GLY A 19 -6.99 7.07 -5.77
N ALA A 20 -6.02 6.39 -5.13
CA ALA A 20 -5.90 6.41 -3.68
C ALA A 20 -5.12 7.64 -3.18
N GLU A 21 -5.52 8.18 -2.03
CA GLU A 21 -4.66 9.07 -1.25
C GLU A 21 -3.66 8.20 -0.46
N VAL A 22 -2.35 8.35 -0.75
CA VAL A 22 -1.31 7.54 -0.12
C VAL A 22 -0.46 8.35 0.84
N LYS A 23 -0.36 7.89 2.09
CA LYS A 23 0.55 8.37 3.14
C LYS A 23 1.39 7.23 3.70
N ILE A 24 2.63 7.54 4.08
CA ILE A 24 3.56 6.61 4.71
C ILE A 24 3.96 7.18 6.06
N TYR A 25 3.86 6.37 7.11
CA TYR A 25 4.21 6.77 8.48
C TYR A 25 5.34 5.90 9.01
N THR A 26 6.25 6.50 9.75
CA THR A 26 7.20 5.78 10.62
C THR A 26 6.57 5.65 12.00
N VAL A 27 6.49 4.43 12.53
CA VAL A 27 5.97 4.21 13.88
C VAL A 27 7.03 4.59 14.91
N SER A 28 6.71 5.55 15.78
CA SER A 28 7.64 6.08 16.80
C SER A 28 7.43 5.50 18.20
N VAL A 29 6.29 4.85 18.48
CA VAL A 29 5.96 4.23 19.79
C VAL A 29 5.13 2.96 19.56
N GLY A 30 5.29 1.94 20.42
CA GLY A 30 4.62 0.65 20.30
C GLY A 30 5.40 -0.30 19.39
N GLU A 31 5.11 -0.26 18.10
CA GLU A 31 5.84 -1.03 17.08
C GLU A 31 6.98 -0.20 16.46
N VAL A 32 7.88 0.30 17.30
CA VAL A 32 8.96 1.20 16.87
C VAL A 32 9.78 0.58 15.75
N GLY A 33 9.98 1.35 14.67
CA GLY A 33 10.74 0.91 13.50
C GLY A 33 9.87 0.36 12.36
N ASN A 34 8.58 0.11 12.60
CA ASN A 34 7.65 -0.25 11.53
C ASN A 34 7.35 0.95 10.61
N LEU A 35 7.05 0.63 9.36
CA LEU A 35 6.50 1.55 8.37
C LEU A 35 5.04 1.19 8.10
N VAL A 36 4.16 2.20 8.10
CA VAL A 36 2.75 2.02 7.76
C VAL A 36 2.50 2.66 6.40
N PHE A 37 2.24 1.84 5.39
CA PHE A 37 1.71 2.29 4.10
C PHE A 37 0.18 2.37 4.20
N THR A 38 -0.38 3.55 4.00
CA THR A 38 -1.83 3.76 3.99
C THR A 38 -2.30 4.21 2.61
N ALA A 39 -3.32 3.54 2.09
CA ALA A 39 -4.09 3.96 0.93
C ALA A 39 -5.51 4.24 1.41
N ARG A 40 -5.99 5.46 1.18
CA ARG A 40 -7.29 5.95 1.65
C ARG A 40 -8.17 6.35 0.46
N TRP A 41 -9.47 6.15 0.65
CA TRP A 41 -10.53 6.56 -0.26
C TRP A 41 -11.69 7.15 0.53
N ASP A 42 -12.46 8.03 -0.10
CA ASP A 42 -13.65 8.65 0.49
C ASP A 42 -14.83 7.66 0.54
N SER A 43 -14.84 6.65 -0.32
CA SER A 43 -15.89 5.63 -0.38
C SER A 43 -15.37 4.25 -0.76
N TYR A 44 -16.13 3.22 -0.40
CA TYR A 44 -15.83 1.85 -0.83
C TYR A 44 -15.98 1.66 -2.35
N GLN A 45 -16.85 2.45 -2.98
CA GLN A 45 -17.00 2.45 -4.43
C GLN A 45 -15.73 2.94 -5.13
N ASP A 46 -15.09 3.99 -4.59
CA ASP A 46 -13.85 4.52 -5.17
C ASP A 46 -12.67 3.57 -4.93
N TYR A 47 -12.64 2.89 -3.78
CA TYR A 47 -11.73 1.76 -3.55
C TYR A 47 -11.91 0.66 -4.61
N GLY A 48 -13.15 0.23 -4.87
CA GLY A 48 -13.45 -0.75 -5.92
C GLY A 48 -12.96 -0.31 -7.30
N LYS A 49 -13.26 0.92 -7.71
CA LYS A 49 -12.76 1.49 -8.98
C LYS A 49 -11.23 1.53 -9.06
N SER A 50 -10.54 1.78 -7.93
CA SER A 50 -9.07 1.70 -7.90
C SER A 50 -8.58 0.28 -8.14
N LEU A 51 -9.22 -0.73 -7.56
CA LEU A 51 -8.88 -2.13 -7.81
C LEU A 51 -9.14 -2.54 -9.27
N ASP A 52 -10.26 -2.09 -9.85
CA ASP A 52 -10.60 -2.38 -11.25
C ASP A 52 -9.55 -1.83 -12.22
N LYS A 53 -8.90 -0.70 -11.88
CA LYS A 53 -7.79 -0.13 -12.65
C LYS A 53 -6.48 -0.91 -12.50
N MET A 54 -6.31 -1.64 -11.40
CA MET A 54 -5.08 -2.36 -11.06
C MET A 54 -5.19 -3.85 -11.39
N VAL A 55 -5.33 -4.14 -12.69
CA VAL A 55 -5.41 -5.50 -13.24
C VAL A 55 -4.22 -5.80 -14.15
N GLY A 56 -3.96 -7.08 -14.42
CA GLY A 56 -2.86 -7.51 -15.30
C GLY A 56 -1.47 -7.20 -14.74
N GLU A 57 -0.60 -6.65 -15.60
CA GLU A 57 0.81 -6.38 -15.29
C GLU A 57 1.01 -5.23 -14.28
N GLN A 58 0.05 -4.32 -14.17
CA GLN A 58 0.06 -3.21 -13.20
C GLN A 58 -0.87 -3.52 -12.01
N SER A 59 -1.05 -4.80 -11.69
CA SER A 59 -1.90 -5.20 -10.58
C SER A 59 -1.22 -5.06 -9.22
N VAL A 60 -2.03 -4.92 -8.17
CA VAL A 60 -1.56 -5.07 -6.78
C VAL A 60 -0.90 -6.43 -6.60
N GLN A 61 -1.38 -7.48 -7.26
CA GLN A 61 -0.78 -8.82 -7.20
C GLN A 61 0.65 -8.83 -7.76
N ALA A 62 0.87 -8.25 -8.94
CA ALA A 62 2.20 -8.16 -9.55
C ALA A 62 3.17 -7.36 -8.68
N LEU A 63 2.72 -6.24 -8.12
CA LEU A 63 3.50 -5.45 -7.18
C LEU A 63 3.90 -6.25 -5.93
N MET A 64 2.94 -6.93 -5.31
CA MET A 64 3.21 -7.70 -4.09
C MET A 64 4.14 -8.89 -4.36
N ALA A 65 3.96 -9.60 -5.49
CA ALA A 65 4.85 -10.68 -5.89
C ALA A 65 6.31 -10.19 -6.05
N LYS A 66 6.51 -9.02 -6.67
CA LYS A 66 7.83 -8.39 -6.80
C LYS A 66 8.42 -8.03 -5.45
N ILE A 67 7.63 -7.46 -4.54
CA ILE A 67 8.09 -7.09 -3.19
C ILE A 67 8.50 -8.33 -2.38
N THR A 68 7.74 -9.42 -2.47
CA THR A 68 8.11 -10.69 -1.82
C THR A 68 9.39 -11.26 -2.44
N ALA A 69 9.52 -11.22 -3.76
CA ALA A 69 10.70 -11.71 -4.47
C ALA A 69 11.97 -10.91 -4.18
N SER A 70 11.87 -9.67 -3.69
CA SER A 70 13.07 -8.88 -3.35
C SER A 70 13.76 -9.34 -2.07
N GLY A 71 13.17 -10.26 -1.30
CA GLY A 71 13.76 -10.80 -0.07
C GLY A 71 13.87 -9.79 1.07
N THR A 72 13.23 -8.63 0.94
CA THR A 72 13.30 -7.53 1.93
C THR A 72 12.05 -7.36 2.76
N ALA A 73 10.98 -8.09 2.43
CA ALA A 73 9.71 -8.06 3.12
C ALA A 73 8.99 -9.41 2.97
N GLU A 74 8.28 -9.83 4.02
CA GLU A 74 7.39 -10.98 3.99
C GLU A 74 5.93 -10.54 4.01
N TRP A 75 5.05 -11.41 3.52
CA TRP A 75 3.61 -11.14 3.58
C TRP A 75 3.07 -11.43 4.97
N VAL A 76 2.52 -10.39 5.60
CA VAL A 76 1.72 -10.48 6.84
C VAL A 76 0.30 -10.01 6.54
N ARG A 77 -0.69 -10.47 7.32
CA ARG A 77 -2.11 -10.14 7.11
C ARG A 77 -2.30 -8.62 6.99
N SER A 78 -2.92 -8.18 5.89
CA SER A 78 -3.27 -6.78 5.67
C SER A 78 -4.50 -6.38 6.49
N ASN A 79 -4.47 -5.18 7.07
CA ASN A 79 -5.60 -4.62 7.82
C ASN A 79 -6.46 -3.74 6.91
N LEU A 80 -7.77 -3.97 6.90
CA LEU A 80 -8.76 -3.04 6.35
C LEU A 80 -9.42 -2.28 7.50
N ALA A 81 -9.10 -1.00 7.62
CA ALA A 81 -9.63 -0.12 8.67
C ALA A 81 -10.69 0.85 8.13
N ARG A 82 -11.56 1.34 9.01
CA ARG A 82 -12.52 2.42 8.74
C ARG A 82 -12.35 3.51 9.79
N GLU A 83 -12.34 4.76 9.35
CA GLU A 83 -12.42 5.91 10.25
C GLU A 83 -13.86 6.01 10.78
N LEU A 84 -14.01 6.16 12.10
CA LEU A 84 -15.30 6.41 12.73
C LEU A 84 -15.38 7.89 13.09
N PRO A 85 -16.49 8.59 12.80
CA PRO A 85 -16.68 9.97 13.19
C PRO A 85 -17.11 10.05 14.66
N LEU A 86 -16.22 9.65 15.57
CA LEU A 86 -16.41 9.70 17.03
C LEU A 86 -15.34 10.59 17.67
#